data_AF-A0A222XF41-F1
#
_entry.id   AF-A0A222XF41-F1
#
_cell.length_a   1.000
_cell.length_b   1.000
_cell.length_c   1.000
_cell.angle_alpha   90.00
_cell.angle_beta   90.00
_cell.angle_gamma   90.00
#
_symmetry.space_group_name_H-M   'P 1'
#
loop_
_entity.id
_entity.type
_entity.pdbx_description
1 polymer ?
#
loop_
_entity_poly.entity_id
_entity_poly.type
_entity_poly.pdbx_seq_one_letter_code
_entity_poly.pdbx_strand_id
1 'polypeptide(L)'
;MRGFVARQQEYVARLDADERAVLAGIASEVAVLLGAEKFRTAGRLRTDVGAPSHADASDELDDDELVEEPPLHALGWPWQRPVEAPTDPAVRRLLPDASDDPEQAAEFRRLTDADLRARKIAGLRTWWHALRTPGGRQGDAVAITAAEAPAVAAAMTDVRIVLADRLGIRTDEDGERVYAELHAASGHDAGGGRDGGGVDGGDGGEAAAVRRAFIGVYAMLSELQETLVTAMLVRVRSRDATHGGPGPGPEGRGGSAG
;
A
#
# COMPACT_ATOMS: atom_id res chain seq x y z
N MET A 1 10.52 -7.33 13.96
CA MET A 1 10.61 -5.95 13.44
C MET A 1 11.12 -4.90 14.46
N ARG A 2 11.81 -3.86 14.00
CA ARG A 2 11.89 -2.54 14.66
C ARG A 2 11.28 -1.45 13.77
N GLY A 3 10.41 -0.61 14.32
CA GLY A 3 9.70 0.44 13.60
C GLY A 3 10.58 1.57 13.05
N PHE A 4 9.95 2.51 12.34
CA PHE A 4 10.65 3.62 11.69
C PHE A 4 11.26 4.61 12.69
N VAL A 5 12.51 4.99 12.44
CA VAL A 5 13.19 6.08 13.15
C VAL A 5 13.75 7.10 12.15
N ALA A 6 13.75 8.38 12.53
CA ALA A 6 14.36 9.41 11.72
C ALA A 6 15.90 9.27 11.69
N ARG A 7 16.48 9.34 10.49
CA ARG A 7 17.93 9.29 10.23
C ARG A 7 18.29 10.27 9.12
N GLN A 8 18.91 11.39 9.49
CA GLN A 8 19.31 12.44 8.55
C GLN A 8 18.16 12.91 7.62
N GLN A 9 18.11 12.46 6.36
CA GLN A 9 17.08 12.81 5.36
C GLN A 9 16.07 11.68 5.09
N GLU A 10 16.14 10.60 5.87
CA GLU A 10 15.37 9.38 5.67
C GLU A 10 14.66 8.93 6.96
N TYR A 11 13.72 8.02 6.80
CA TYR A 11 13.14 7.21 7.86
C TYR A 11 13.53 5.76 7.61
N VAL A 12 14.02 5.08 8.64
CA VAL A 12 14.53 3.71 8.53
C VAL A 12 13.82 2.81 9.51
N ALA A 13 13.21 1.74 9.01
CA ALA A 13 12.74 0.61 9.79
C ALA A 13 13.67 -0.61 9.58
N ARG A 14 13.65 -1.56 10.51
CA ARG A 14 14.33 -2.85 10.34
C ARG A 14 13.34 -3.99 10.31
N LEU A 15 13.34 -4.68 9.17
CA LEU A 15 12.48 -5.82 8.91
C LEU A 15 13.33 -6.98 8.45
N ASP A 16 13.04 -8.20 8.88
CA ASP A 16 13.70 -9.39 8.36
C ASP A 16 13.25 -9.73 6.93
N ALA A 17 13.85 -10.75 6.32
CA ALA A 17 13.58 -11.09 4.93
C ALA A 17 12.14 -11.57 4.69
N ASP A 18 11.56 -12.27 5.64
CA ASP A 18 10.23 -12.86 5.55
C ASP A 18 9.16 -11.78 5.75
N GLU A 19 9.33 -10.92 6.76
CA GLU A 19 8.51 -9.73 7.01
C GLU A 19 8.44 -8.87 5.74
N ARG A 20 9.59 -8.58 5.10
CA ARG A 20 9.62 -7.79 3.86
C ARG A 20 8.97 -8.51 2.68
N ALA A 21 9.19 -9.81 2.54
CA ALA A 21 8.61 -10.59 1.44
C ALA A 21 7.09 -10.61 1.50
N VAL A 22 6.52 -10.81 2.70
CA VAL A 22 5.06 -10.79 2.93
C VAL A 22 4.48 -9.41 2.64
N LEU A 23 5.06 -8.35 3.20
CA LEU A 23 4.58 -6.98 2.98
C LEU A 23 4.67 -6.56 1.50
N ALA A 24 5.77 -6.92 0.82
CA ALA A 24 5.92 -6.64 -0.61
C ALA A 24 4.92 -7.44 -1.45
N GLY A 25 4.65 -8.70 -1.09
CA GLY A 25 3.61 -9.50 -1.71
C GLY A 25 2.25 -8.81 -1.61
N ILE A 26 1.85 -8.42 -0.41
CA ILE A 26 0.55 -7.79 -0.16
C ILE A 26 0.45 -6.42 -0.85
N ALA A 27 1.48 -5.58 -0.80
CA ALA A 27 1.48 -4.30 -1.51
C ALA A 27 1.27 -4.48 -3.02
N SER A 28 1.85 -5.54 -3.60
CA SER A 28 1.67 -5.91 -5.01
C SER A 28 0.25 -6.39 -5.29
N GLU A 29 -0.33 -7.25 -4.43
CA GLU A 29 -1.72 -7.73 -4.59
C GLU A 29 -2.74 -6.58 -4.45
N VAL A 30 -2.52 -5.64 -3.54
CA VAL A 30 -3.39 -4.44 -3.42
C VAL A 30 -3.26 -3.54 -4.65
N ALA A 31 -2.08 -3.43 -5.24
CA ALA A 31 -1.91 -2.70 -6.50
C ALA A 31 -2.65 -3.39 -7.66
N VAL A 32 -2.62 -4.73 -7.73
CA VAL A 32 -3.40 -5.52 -8.70
C VAL A 32 -4.90 -5.29 -8.51
N LEU A 33 -5.36 -5.30 -7.26
CA LEU A 33 -6.75 -5.00 -6.92
C LEU A 33 -7.19 -3.59 -7.39
N LEU A 34 -6.24 -2.64 -7.46
CA LEU A 34 -6.46 -1.29 -7.98
C LEU A 34 -6.33 -1.18 -9.51
N GLY A 35 -5.98 -2.26 -10.21
CA GLY A 35 -5.86 -2.31 -11.67
C GLY A 35 -4.43 -2.22 -12.20
N ALA A 36 -3.40 -2.36 -11.34
CA ALA A 36 -2.01 -2.44 -11.78
C ALA A 36 -1.62 -3.87 -12.21
N GLU A 37 -0.52 -3.99 -12.95
CA GLU A 37 0.17 -5.28 -13.07
C GLU A 37 0.89 -5.64 -11.76
N LYS A 38 1.07 -6.94 -11.52
CA LYS A 38 1.82 -7.45 -10.37
C LYS A 38 3.23 -6.88 -10.38
N PHE A 39 3.62 -6.21 -9.30
CA PHE A 39 4.97 -5.69 -9.13
C PHE A 39 5.97 -6.84 -9.10
N ARG A 40 6.99 -6.75 -9.96
CA ARG A 40 8.08 -7.70 -10.04
C ARG A 40 9.38 -6.96 -9.86
N THR A 41 10.33 -7.59 -9.17
CA THR A 41 11.72 -7.14 -9.29
C THR A 41 12.08 -7.38 -10.74
N ALA A 42 12.48 -6.33 -11.46
CA ALA A 42 13.14 -6.52 -12.74
C ALA A 42 14.34 -7.43 -12.45
N GLY A 43 14.19 -8.73 -12.72
CA GLY A 43 15.33 -9.62 -12.78
C GLY A 43 16.29 -8.96 -13.73
N ARG A 44 17.58 -8.83 -13.34
CA ARG A 44 18.65 -8.24 -14.16
C ARG A 44 18.30 -8.52 -15.61
N LEU A 45 17.98 -7.48 -16.38
CA LEU A 45 17.71 -7.64 -17.80
C LEU A 45 18.89 -8.46 -18.33
N ARG A 46 18.65 -9.73 -18.67
CA ARG A 46 19.49 -10.37 -19.66
C ARG A 46 19.26 -9.53 -20.89
N THR A 47 20.30 -8.84 -21.33
CA THR A 47 20.38 -8.26 -22.66
C THR A 47 20.37 -9.41 -23.66
N ASP A 48 19.19 -9.98 -23.89
CA ASP A 48 18.94 -10.76 -25.09
C ASP A 48 18.48 -9.74 -26.14
N VAL A 49 19.47 -9.08 -26.74
CA VAL A 49 19.28 -8.37 -28.01
C VAL A 49 19.13 -9.46 -29.07
N GLY A 50 17.93 -10.03 -29.16
CA GLY A 50 17.48 -10.85 -30.28
C GLY A 50 16.80 -9.96 -31.30
N ALA A 51 17.42 -9.81 -32.47
CA ALA A 51 16.93 -9.01 -33.59
C ALA A 51 15.52 -9.43 -34.06
N PRO A 52 14.73 -8.52 -34.66
CA PRO A 52 13.46 -8.89 -35.27
C PRO A 52 13.71 -9.69 -36.55
N SER A 53 13.30 -10.96 -36.54
CA SER A 53 13.18 -11.77 -37.75
C SER A 53 11.80 -11.53 -38.34
N HIS A 54 11.74 -10.80 -39.44
CA HIS A 54 10.60 -10.83 -40.34
C HIS A 54 10.60 -12.16 -41.06
N ALA A 55 9.59 -12.98 -40.83
CA ALA A 55 9.26 -14.13 -41.66
C ALA A 55 7.83 -13.94 -42.16
N ASP A 56 7.72 -13.82 -43.48
CA ASP A 56 6.49 -13.96 -44.25
C ASP A 56 5.75 -15.23 -43.85
N ALA A 57 4.48 -15.08 -43.53
CA ALA A 57 3.48 -16.13 -43.69
C ALA A 57 2.19 -15.45 -44.15
N SER A 58 1.93 -15.59 -45.44
CA SER A 58 0.61 -15.42 -46.03
C SER A 58 -0.27 -16.53 -45.48
N ASP A 59 -1.33 -16.17 -44.77
CA ASP A 59 -2.49 -17.03 -44.59
C ASP A 59 -3.73 -16.18 -44.91
N GLU A 60 -4.38 -16.60 -45.99
CA GLU A 60 -5.73 -16.19 -46.37
C GLU A 60 -6.68 -16.57 -45.22
N LEU A 61 -7.41 -15.59 -44.68
CA LEU A 61 -8.55 -15.85 -43.81
C LEU A 61 -9.78 -15.15 -44.40
N ASP A 62 -10.82 -15.97 -44.48
CA ASP A 62 -12.09 -15.80 -45.16
C ASP A 62 -12.89 -14.55 -44.77
N ASP A 63 -13.70 -14.18 -45.74
CA ASP A 63 -14.70 -13.12 -45.80
C ASP A 63 -15.81 -13.27 -44.74
N ASP A 64 -16.27 -12.11 -44.28
CA ASP A 64 -17.65 -11.80 -43.83
C ASP A 64 -18.20 -12.37 -42.50
N GLU A 65 -17.85 -11.69 -41.40
CA GLU A 65 -18.86 -11.31 -40.39
C GLU A 65 -18.60 -9.85 -39.97
N LEU A 66 -19.12 -8.91 -40.75
CA LEU A 66 -19.23 -7.51 -40.33
C LEU A 66 -20.14 -7.47 -39.09
N VAL A 67 -19.56 -7.58 -37.90
CA VAL A 67 -20.21 -7.12 -36.67
C VAL A 67 -20.53 -5.65 -36.93
N GLU A 68 -21.80 -5.32 -37.14
CA GLU A 68 -22.24 -3.93 -37.25
C GLU A 68 -21.81 -3.24 -35.96
N GLU A 69 -20.69 -2.50 -36.02
CA GLU A 69 -20.28 -1.68 -34.91
C GLU A 69 -21.43 -0.72 -34.62
N PRO A 70 -21.90 -0.63 -33.36
CA PRO A 70 -23.03 0.22 -33.05
C PRO A 70 -22.72 1.64 -33.54
N PRO A 71 -23.70 2.35 -34.11
CA PRO A 71 -23.49 3.71 -34.59
C PRO A 71 -22.75 4.55 -33.55
N LEU A 72 -21.80 5.40 -33.98
CA LEU A 72 -20.95 6.17 -33.05
C LEU A 72 -21.74 6.97 -31.98
N HIS A 73 -22.99 7.34 -32.27
CA HIS A 73 -23.90 7.99 -31.33
C HIS A 73 -24.52 7.03 -30.29
N ALA A 74 -24.73 5.76 -30.64
CA ALA A 74 -25.23 4.70 -29.76
C ALA A 74 -24.12 4.16 -28.84
N LEU A 75 -22.85 4.33 -29.22
CA LEU A 75 -21.70 3.99 -28.39
C LEU A 75 -21.51 4.96 -27.21
N GLY A 76 -22.04 6.18 -27.32
CA GLY A 76 -21.63 7.33 -26.49
C GLY A 76 -20.14 7.63 -26.70
N TRP A 77 -19.69 8.83 -26.34
CA TRP A 77 -18.24 9.03 -26.25
C TRP A 77 -17.73 8.15 -25.10
N PRO A 78 -16.58 7.45 -25.22
CA PRO A 78 -16.05 6.59 -24.16
C PRO A 78 -15.98 7.31 -22.79
N TRP A 79 -15.74 8.62 -22.84
CA TRP A 79 -15.66 9.54 -21.70
C TRP A 79 -17.00 10.02 -21.13
N GLN A 80 -18.14 9.58 -21.68
CA GLN A 80 -19.49 9.90 -21.21
C GLN A 80 -20.17 8.71 -20.53
N ARG A 81 -19.61 7.50 -20.65
CA ARG A 81 -20.16 6.33 -19.96
C ARG A 81 -19.96 6.47 -18.45
N PRO A 82 -20.99 6.20 -17.62
CA PRO A 82 -20.84 6.14 -16.18
C PRO A 82 -19.79 5.08 -15.81
N VAL A 83 -18.87 5.43 -14.92
CA VAL A 83 -17.98 4.43 -14.30
C VAL A 83 -18.75 3.79 -13.15
N GLU A 84 -19.02 2.49 -13.28
CA GLU A 84 -19.68 1.70 -12.25
C GLU A 84 -18.84 1.69 -10.96
N ALA A 85 -19.53 1.65 -9.81
CA ALA A 85 -18.84 1.49 -8.54
C ALA A 85 -18.11 0.13 -8.50
N PRO A 86 -16.91 0.05 -7.91
CA PRO A 86 -16.19 -1.20 -7.76
C PRO A 86 -17.07 -2.28 -7.11
N THR A 87 -17.01 -3.53 -7.57
CA THR A 87 -17.76 -4.64 -6.96
C THR A 87 -17.14 -5.11 -5.64
N ASP A 88 -15.82 -5.03 -5.53
CA ASP A 88 -15.08 -5.42 -4.33
C ASP A 88 -15.28 -4.41 -3.19
N PRO A 89 -15.73 -4.85 -2.00
CA PRO A 89 -15.99 -3.97 -0.87
C PRO A 89 -14.73 -3.26 -0.34
N ALA A 90 -13.56 -3.89 -0.42
CA ALA A 90 -12.29 -3.25 -0.04
C ALA A 90 -11.96 -2.12 -1.02
N VAL A 91 -12.18 -2.32 -2.32
CA VAL A 91 -11.95 -1.28 -3.34
C VAL A 91 -12.91 -0.11 -3.17
N ARG A 92 -14.17 -0.35 -2.80
CA ARG A 92 -15.11 0.74 -2.44
C ARG A 92 -14.62 1.55 -1.24
N ARG A 93 -13.97 0.93 -0.26
CA ARG A 93 -13.37 1.65 0.88
C ARG A 93 -12.12 2.42 0.48
N LEU A 94 -11.33 1.90 -0.47
CA LEU A 94 -10.16 2.60 -1.00
C LEU A 94 -10.55 3.79 -1.89
N LEU A 95 -11.63 3.65 -2.66
CA LEU A 95 -12.14 4.61 -3.63
C LEU A 95 -13.59 4.96 -3.25
N PRO A 96 -13.80 5.67 -2.13
CA PRO A 96 -15.13 6.01 -1.65
C PRO A 96 -15.80 7.01 -2.60
N ASP A 97 -17.13 6.95 -2.66
CA ASP A 97 -17.92 7.90 -3.41
C ASP A 97 -17.77 9.31 -2.83
N ALA A 98 -17.66 10.31 -3.72
CA ALA A 98 -17.53 11.71 -3.34
C ALA A 98 -18.87 12.39 -3.04
N SER A 99 -19.99 11.69 -3.25
CA SER A 99 -21.35 12.16 -3.02
C SER A 99 -22.29 10.99 -2.74
N ASP A 100 -23.33 11.23 -1.94
CA ASP A 100 -24.44 10.30 -1.74
C ASP A 100 -25.40 10.27 -2.94
N ASP A 101 -25.34 11.28 -3.82
CA ASP A 101 -26.09 11.32 -5.07
C ASP A 101 -25.42 10.41 -6.13
N PRO A 102 -26.11 9.35 -6.61
CA PRO A 102 -25.53 8.40 -7.56
C PRO A 102 -25.03 9.01 -8.87
N GLU A 103 -25.70 10.05 -9.39
CA GLU A 103 -25.31 10.69 -10.65
C GLU A 103 -24.04 11.52 -10.46
N GLN A 104 -24.00 12.31 -9.39
CA GLN A 104 -22.81 13.10 -9.04
C GLN A 104 -21.63 12.19 -8.66
N ALA A 105 -21.87 11.08 -7.97
CA ALA A 105 -20.84 10.09 -7.66
C ALA A 105 -20.27 9.45 -8.94
N ALA A 106 -21.13 9.09 -9.90
CA ALA A 106 -20.70 8.53 -11.18
C ALA A 106 -19.89 9.54 -12.02
N GLU A 107 -20.30 10.80 -12.05
CA GLU A 107 -19.58 11.90 -12.69
C GLU A 107 -18.19 12.08 -12.06
N PHE A 108 -18.13 12.15 -10.72
CA PHE A 108 -16.87 12.32 -10.01
C PHE A 108 -15.92 11.13 -10.22
N ARG A 109 -16.42 9.90 -10.19
CA ARG A 109 -15.62 8.70 -10.52
C ARG A 109 -15.07 8.80 -11.93
N ARG A 110 -15.90 9.16 -12.91
CA ARG A 110 -15.47 9.31 -14.30
C ARG A 110 -14.33 10.31 -14.46
N LEU A 111 -14.34 11.39 -13.67
CA LEU A 111 -13.33 12.45 -13.73
C LEU A 111 -12.05 12.15 -12.93
N THR A 112 -12.12 11.35 -11.87
CA THR A 112 -11.04 11.29 -10.87
C THR A 112 -10.53 9.89 -10.52
N ASP A 113 -11.28 8.83 -10.83
CA ASP A 113 -10.98 7.47 -10.38
C ASP A 113 -9.62 6.98 -10.90
N ALA A 114 -9.32 7.27 -12.17
CA ALA A 114 -8.05 6.91 -12.81
C ALA A 114 -6.85 7.57 -12.09
N ASP A 115 -6.92 8.87 -11.82
CA ASP A 115 -5.86 9.62 -11.14
C ASP A 115 -5.71 9.20 -9.67
N LEU A 116 -6.82 8.89 -8.99
CA LEU A 116 -6.80 8.38 -7.62
C LEU A 116 -6.14 7.00 -7.56
N ARG A 117 -6.50 6.08 -8.45
CA ARG A 117 -5.84 4.76 -8.57
C ARG A 117 -4.37 4.91 -8.88
N ALA A 118 -4.00 5.75 -9.87
CA ALA A 118 -2.61 5.96 -10.25
C ALA A 118 -1.76 6.45 -9.08
N ARG A 119 -2.26 7.40 -8.28
CA ARG A 119 -1.57 7.88 -7.07
C ARG A 119 -1.40 6.80 -6.01
N LYS A 120 -2.45 6.01 -5.72
CA LYS A 120 -2.38 4.90 -4.76
C LYS A 120 -1.39 3.83 -5.22
N ILE A 121 -1.46 3.43 -6.49
CA ILE A 121 -0.53 2.47 -7.11
C ILE A 121 0.92 2.99 -7.05
N ALA A 122 1.14 4.28 -7.30
CA ALA A 122 2.47 4.88 -7.18
C ALA A 122 3.01 4.79 -5.75
N GLY A 123 2.19 5.12 -4.74
CA GLY A 123 2.57 4.98 -3.32
C GLY A 123 2.88 3.53 -2.94
N LEU A 124 2.03 2.58 -3.33
CA LEU A 124 2.26 1.14 -3.13
C LEU A 124 3.56 0.68 -3.79
N ARG A 125 3.86 1.17 -4.99
CA ARG A 125 5.09 0.83 -5.72
C ARG A 125 6.34 1.40 -5.04
N THR A 126 6.28 2.64 -4.55
CA THR A 126 7.37 3.24 -3.77
C THR A 126 7.65 2.41 -2.52
N TRP A 127 6.62 2.04 -1.77
CA TRP A 127 6.78 1.23 -0.56
C TRP A 127 7.29 -0.18 -0.88
N TRP A 128 6.73 -0.83 -1.91
CA TRP A 128 7.17 -2.12 -2.41
C TRP A 128 8.66 -2.10 -2.80
N HIS A 129 9.13 -1.04 -3.47
CA HIS A 129 10.55 -0.91 -3.84
C HIS A 129 11.43 -0.87 -2.58
N ALA A 130 11.09 -0.03 -1.60
CA ALA A 130 11.83 0.07 -0.35
C ALA A 130 11.94 -1.28 0.40
N LEU A 131 10.88 -2.09 0.37
CA LEU A 131 10.88 -3.45 0.95
C LEU A 131 11.79 -4.43 0.20
N ARG A 132 11.92 -4.27 -1.14
CA ARG A 132 12.68 -5.16 -2.02
C ARG A 132 14.15 -4.76 -2.17
N THR A 133 14.51 -3.54 -1.83
CA THR A 133 15.89 -3.03 -1.86
C THR A 133 16.35 -2.61 -0.47
N PRO A 134 16.40 -3.54 0.51
CA PRO A 134 16.83 -3.20 1.86
C PRO A 134 18.33 -2.84 1.86
N GLY A 135 18.67 -1.80 2.60
CA GLY A 135 20.05 -1.39 2.84
C GLY A 135 20.61 -1.95 4.14
N GLY A 136 21.69 -1.31 4.61
CA GLY A 136 22.36 -1.69 5.85
C GLY A 136 23.23 -2.94 5.71
N ARG A 137 24.12 -3.16 6.69
CA ARG A 137 25.08 -4.28 6.67
C ARG A 137 24.41 -5.67 6.67
N GLN A 138 23.22 -5.76 7.25
CA GLN A 138 22.48 -7.02 7.39
C GLN A 138 21.40 -7.18 6.30
N GLY A 139 21.25 -6.22 5.38
CA GLY A 139 20.19 -6.26 4.36
C GLY A 139 18.78 -6.25 4.96
N ASP A 140 18.60 -5.57 6.09
CA ASP A 140 17.36 -5.50 6.88
C ASP A 140 16.79 -4.09 6.99
N ALA A 141 17.51 -3.06 6.51
CA ALA A 141 17.12 -1.67 6.67
C ALA A 141 16.21 -1.23 5.51
N VAL A 142 14.93 -1.00 5.80
CA VAL A 142 13.99 -0.40 4.85
C VAL A 142 14.04 1.11 5.05
N ALA A 143 14.67 1.80 4.10
CA ALA A 143 14.84 3.24 4.12
C ALA A 143 13.89 3.90 3.11
N ILE A 144 13.23 4.98 3.55
CA ILE A 144 12.40 5.84 2.70
C ILE A 144 12.79 7.29 2.95
N THR A 145 12.81 8.09 1.90
CA THR A 145 13.16 9.51 2.00
C THR A 145 12.06 10.31 2.68
N ALA A 146 12.40 11.51 3.17
CA ALA A 146 11.41 12.42 3.72
C ALA A 146 10.30 12.82 2.74
N ALA A 147 10.58 12.82 1.42
CA ALA A 147 9.61 13.13 0.38
C ALA A 147 8.66 11.95 0.09
N GLU A 148 9.14 10.71 0.21
CA GLU A 148 8.34 9.51 -0.02
C GLU A 148 7.44 9.16 1.16
N ALA A 149 7.83 9.56 2.38
CA ALA A 149 7.16 9.15 3.61
C ALA A 149 5.63 9.36 3.63
N PRO A 150 5.05 10.50 3.16
CA PRO A 150 3.61 10.65 3.10
C PRO A 150 2.93 9.63 2.17
N ALA A 151 3.51 9.37 0.99
CA ALA A 151 2.97 8.41 0.03
C ALA A 151 3.07 6.97 0.56
N VAL A 152 4.17 6.64 1.25
CA VAL A 152 4.38 5.33 1.86
C VAL A 152 3.45 5.12 3.07
N ALA A 153 3.22 6.14 3.90
CA ALA A 153 2.24 6.08 4.98
C ALA A 153 0.82 5.88 4.44
N ALA A 154 0.44 6.59 3.37
CA ALA A 154 -0.84 6.39 2.70
C ALA A 154 -0.97 4.98 2.10
N ALA A 155 0.08 4.44 1.50
CA ALA A 155 0.10 3.07 0.98
C ALA A 155 -0.08 2.01 2.08
N MET A 156 0.52 2.20 3.26
CA MET A 156 0.28 1.32 4.41
C MET A 156 -1.18 1.40 4.87
N THR A 157 -1.79 2.60 4.88
CA THR A 157 -3.23 2.76 5.14
C THR A 157 -4.07 1.98 4.15
N ASP A 158 -3.76 2.09 2.85
CA ASP A 158 -4.50 1.39 1.80
C ASP A 158 -4.44 -0.13 2.00
N VAL A 159 -3.26 -0.68 2.28
CA VAL A 159 -3.13 -2.11 2.60
C VAL A 159 -3.91 -2.50 3.85
N ARG A 160 -3.86 -1.66 4.90
CA ARG A 160 -4.64 -1.91 6.12
C ARG A 160 -6.13 -1.90 5.88
N ILE A 161 -6.65 -1.03 5.00
CA ILE A 161 -8.06 -1.01 4.63
C ILE A 161 -8.47 -2.33 3.99
N VAL A 162 -7.65 -2.86 3.07
CA VAL A 162 -7.92 -4.16 2.44
C VAL A 162 -7.89 -5.29 3.46
N LEU A 163 -6.86 -5.35 4.29
CA LEU A 163 -6.76 -6.37 5.35
C LEU A 163 -7.91 -6.26 6.36
N ALA A 164 -8.30 -5.05 6.75
CA ALA A 164 -9.44 -4.82 7.63
C ALA A 164 -10.74 -5.36 7.02
N ASP A 165 -10.99 -5.11 5.74
CA ASP A 165 -12.16 -5.65 5.05
C ASP A 165 -12.17 -7.19 5.04
N ARG A 166 -11.03 -7.82 4.72
CA ARG A 166 -10.90 -9.29 4.70
C ARG A 166 -10.97 -9.93 6.09
N LEU A 167 -10.52 -9.22 7.13
CA LEU A 167 -10.61 -9.67 8.52
C LEU A 167 -11.99 -9.40 9.15
N GLY A 168 -12.86 -8.66 8.46
CA GLY A 168 -14.17 -8.26 8.99
C GLY A 168 -14.08 -7.16 10.05
N ILE A 169 -13.08 -6.28 9.97
CA ILE A 169 -12.89 -5.12 10.86
C ILE A 169 -13.65 -3.92 10.29
N ARG A 170 -14.74 -3.55 10.97
CA ARG A 170 -15.59 -2.40 10.64
C ARG A 170 -15.66 -1.38 11.77
N THR A 171 -15.50 -1.82 13.01
CA THR A 171 -15.47 -0.94 14.19
C THR A 171 -14.18 -1.12 14.99
N ASP A 172 -13.97 -0.26 15.98
CA ASP A 172 -12.84 -0.36 16.89
C ASP A 172 -12.91 -1.66 17.72
N GLU A 173 -14.12 -2.05 18.14
CA GLU A 173 -14.36 -3.32 18.85
C GLU A 173 -14.01 -4.55 18.00
N ASP A 174 -14.22 -4.50 16.68
CA ASP A 174 -13.76 -5.56 15.78
C ASP A 174 -12.24 -5.67 15.76
N GLY A 175 -11.54 -4.53 15.80
CA GLY A 175 -10.09 -4.46 15.88
C GLY A 175 -9.57 -5.08 17.17
N GLU A 176 -10.14 -4.70 18.32
CA GLU A 176 -9.79 -5.27 19.62
C GLU A 176 -9.98 -6.78 19.67
N ARG A 177 -11.11 -7.28 19.14
CA ARG A 177 -11.40 -8.72 19.05
C ARG A 177 -10.35 -9.45 18.23
N VAL A 178 -9.96 -8.89 17.09
CA VAL A 178 -8.94 -9.46 16.21
C VAL A 178 -7.56 -9.49 16.89
N TYR A 179 -7.19 -8.45 17.64
CA TYR A 179 -5.94 -8.45 18.40
C TYR A 179 -5.94 -9.47 19.55
N ALA A 180 -7.07 -9.61 20.27
CA ALA A 180 -7.20 -10.59 21.33
C ALA A 180 -6.97 -12.04 20.82
N GLU A 181 -7.43 -12.35 19.60
CA GLU A 181 -7.21 -13.66 18.97
C GLU A 181 -5.72 -13.95 18.72
N LEU A 182 -4.95 -12.96 18.27
CA LEU A 182 -3.50 -13.11 18.06
C LEU A 182 -2.79 -13.44 19.39
N HIS A 183 -3.17 -12.76 20.47
CA HIS A 183 -2.62 -13.00 21.80
C HIS A 183 -3.02 -14.37 22.37
N ALA A 184 -4.27 -14.79 22.18
CA ALA A 184 -4.76 -16.11 22.62
C ALA A 184 -4.03 -17.26 21.92
N ALA A 185 -3.74 -17.11 20.62
CA ALA A 185 -2.97 -18.10 19.86
C ALA A 185 -1.51 -18.21 20.34
N SER A 186 -0.89 -17.07 20.69
CA SER A 186 0.49 -17.03 21.20
C SER A 186 0.63 -17.67 22.60
N GLY A 187 -0.46 -17.69 23.37
CA GLY A 187 -0.52 -18.33 24.69
C GLY A 187 -0.64 -19.86 24.68
N HIS A 188 -1.13 -20.45 23.58
CA HIS A 188 -1.25 -21.92 23.45
C HIS A 188 0.10 -22.61 23.20
N ASP A 189 1.08 -21.91 22.62
CA ASP A 189 2.44 -22.46 22.41
C ASP A 189 3.29 -22.48 23.69
N ALA A 190 2.89 -21.76 24.75
CA ALA A 190 3.64 -21.68 26.01
C ALA A 190 3.19 -22.67 27.10
N GLY A 191 2.10 -23.44 26.89
CA GLY A 191 1.47 -24.27 27.92
C GLY A 191 1.20 -25.75 27.57
N GLY A 192 1.55 -26.21 26.38
CA GLY A 192 1.20 -27.55 25.90
C GLY A 192 2.25 -28.61 26.19
N GLY A 193 2.21 -29.18 27.40
CA GLY A 193 2.79 -30.48 27.69
C GLY A 193 2.27 -31.55 26.72
N ARG A 194 3.16 -32.48 26.39
CA ARG A 194 2.87 -33.68 25.59
C ARG A 194 1.68 -34.43 26.18
N ASP A 195 0.52 -34.33 25.53
CA ASP A 195 -0.47 -35.40 25.54
C ASP A 195 -1.06 -35.51 24.13
N GLY A 196 -0.80 -36.67 23.52
CA GLY A 196 -1.18 -36.97 22.16
C GLY A 196 -2.68 -37.12 22.00
N GLY A 197 -3.20 -36.48 20.96
CA GLY A 197 -4.56 -36.64 20.48
C GLY A 197 -4.66 -35.99 19.12
N GLY A 198 -4.19 -36.69 18.07
CA GLY A 198 -4.28 -36.17 16.72
C GLY A 198 -5.73 -36.13 16.25
N VAL A 199 -6.19 -35.00 15.70
CA VAL A 199 -7.37 -34.93 14.83
C VAL A 199 -7.29 -33.66 13.96
N ASP A 200 -7.61 -33.83 12.67
CA ASP A 200 -7.95 -32.82 11.65
C ASP A 200 -6.91 -31.76 11.22
N GLY A 201 -6.02 -32.19 10.32
CA GLY A 201 -5.47 -31.31 9.29
C GLY A 201 -6.49 -31.01 8.17
N GLY A 202 -7.70 -30.59 8.55
CA GLY A 202 -8.75 -30.18 7.61
C GLY A 202 -8.60 -28.73 7.16
N ASP A 203 -9.32 -28.34 6.10
CA ASP A 203 -9.43 -26.98 5.53
C ASP A 203 -9.57 -25.86 6.59
N GLY A 204 -10.27 -26.14 7.70
CA GLY A 204 -10.42 -25.22 8.82
C GLY A 204 -9.12 -24.86 9.55
N GLY A 205 -8.14 -25.77 9.63
CA GLY A 205 -6.85 -25.52 10.27
C GLY A 205 -5.95 -24.61 9.44
N GLU A 206 -5.94 -24.80 8.12
CA GLU A 206 -5.22 -23.95 7.16
C GLU A 206 -5.84 -22.55 7.12
N ALA A 207 -7.17 -22.45 7.00
CA ALA A 207 -7.88 -21.18 7.03
C ALA A 207 -7.61 -20.38 8.32
N ALA A 208 -7.56 -21.05 9.48
CA ALA A 208 -7.22 -20.40 10.74
C ALA A 208 -5.76 -19.92 10.78
N ALA A 209 -4.82 -20.67 10.20
CA ALA A 209 -3.43 -20.24 10.09
C ALA A 209 -3.26 -19.02 9.18
N VAL A 210 -3.92 -19.01 8.02
CA VAL A 210 -3.95 -17.87 7.10
C VAL A 210 -4.55 -16.65 7.77
N ARG A 211 -5.67 -16.82 8.49
CA ARG A 211 -6.30 -15.72 9.24
C ARG A 211 -5.34 -15.14 10.27
N ARG A 212 -4.68 -15.97 11.09
CA ARG A 212 -3.67 -15.51 12.06
C ARG A 212 -2.53 -14.74 11.40
N ALA A 213 -2.05 -15.20 10.24
CA ALA A 213 -1.02 -14.48 9.48
C ALA A 213 -1.51 -13.08 9.07
N PHE A 214 -2.75 -12.95 8.60
CA PHE A 214 -3.33 -11.66 8.20
C PHE A 214 -3.47 -10.71 9.39
N ILE A 215 -3.85 -11.22 10.57
CA ILE A 215 -3.89 -10.45 11.81
C ILE A 215 -2.50 -9.96 12.19
N GLY A 216 -1.50 -10.83 12.13
CA GLY A 216 -0.10 -10.47 12.40
C GLY A 216 0.41 -9.37 11.47
N VAL A 217 0.10 -9.45 10.17
CA VAL A 217 0.45 -8.38 9.22
C VAL A 217 -0.30 -7.07 9.52
N TYR A 218 -1.59 -7.14 9.86
CA TYR A 218 -2.37 -5.96 10.23
C TYR A 218 -1.80 -5.26 11.46
N ALA A 219 -1.40 -6.01 12.49
CA ALA A 219 -0.72 -5.51 13.68
C ALA A 219 0.62 -4.86 13.33
N MET A 220 1.45 -5.56 12.55
CA MET A 220 2.75 -5.09 12.10
C MET A 220 2.67 -3.77 11.32
N LEU A 221 1.69 -3.64 10.43
CA LEU A 221 1.44 -2.40 9.69
C LEU A 221 1.02 -1.26 10.59
N SER A 222 0.30 -1.56 11.67
CA SER A 222 -0.12 -0.56 12.67
C SER A 222 1.09 0.05 13.37
N GLU A 223 1.99 -0.79 13.86
CA GLU A 223 3.25 -0.38 14.48
C GLU A 223 4.15 0.39 13.51
N LEU A 224 4.31 -0.08 12.27
CA LEU A 224 5.09 0.63 11.26
C LEU A 224 4.54 2.02 10.98
N GLN A 225 3.22 2.13 10.81
CA GLN A 225 2.58 3.39 10.49
C GLN A 225 2.68 4.37 11.66
N GLU A 226 2.42 3.92 12.89
CA GLU A 226 2.52 4.74 14.09
C GLU A 226 3.94 5.30 14.27
N THR A 227 4.95 4.43 14.13
CA THR A 227 6.36 4.84 14.25
C THR A 227 6.77 5.80 13.13
N LEU A 228 6.32 5.58 11.90
CA LEU A 228 6.59 6.49 10.77
C LEU A 228 5.95 7.85 10.98
N VAL A 229 4.66 7.91 11.32
CA VAL A 229 3.93 9.16 11.55
C VAL A 229 4.54 9.93 12.72
N THR A 230 4.88 9.24 13.81
CA THR A 230 5.56 9.83 14.96
C THR A 230 6.90 10.44 14.55
N ALA A 231 7.71 9.72 13.77
CA ALA A 231 8.99 10.22 13.28
C ALA A 231 8.83 11.44 12.35
N MET A 232 7.79 11.45 11.50
CA MET A 232 7.44 12.60 10.65
C MET A 232 7.07 13.84 11.47
N LEU A 233 6.25 13.68 12.50
CA LEU A 233 5.84 14.79 13.39
C LEU A 233 7.00 15.35 14.21
N VAL A 234 7.92 14.49 14.67
CA VAL A 234 9.16 14.95 15.31
C VAL A 234 10.00 15.79 14.35
N ARG A 235 10.15 15.35 13.09
CA ARG A 235 10.92 16.08 12.09
C ARG A 235 10.34 17.46 11.78
N VAL A 236 9.01 17.57 11.62
CA VAL A 236 8.34 18.86 11.35
C VAL A 236 8.61 19.83 12.51
N ARG A 237 8.39 19.40 13.76
CA ARG A 237 8.66 20.21 14.95
C ARG A 237 10.12 20.67 15.05
N SER A 238 11.08 19.81 14.69
CA SER A 238 12.50 20.17 14.68
C SER A 238 12.86 21.19 13.60
N ARG A 239 12.15 21.23 12.46
CA ARG A 239 12.35 22.24 11.41
C ARG A 239 11.80 23.60 11.83
N ASP A 240 10.65 23.62 12.48
CA ASP A 240 10.04 24.86 12.97
C ASP A 240 10.91 25.51 14.06
N ALA A 241 11.49 24.71 14.96
CA ALA A 241 12.42 25.20 15.97
C ALA A 241 13.71 25.81 15.40
N THR A 242 14.20 25.33 14.24
CA THR A 242 15.41 25.88 13.60
C THR A 242 15.12 27.10 12.72
N HIS A 243 13.90 27.24 12.19
CA HIS A 243 13.50 28.40 11.36
C HIS A 243 12.83 29.53 12.18
N GLY A 244 12.36 29.25 13.40
CA GLY A 244 11.69 30.21 14.29
C GLY A 244 12.57 30.80 15.42
N GLY A 245 13.90 30.70 15.33
CA GLY A 245 14.81 31.33 16.30
C GLY A 245 14.60 32.85 16.38
N PRO A 246 14.81 33.50 17.55
CA PRO A 246 14.49 34.90 17.74
C PRO A 246 15.24 35.75 16.70
N GLY A 247 14.49 36.52 15.90
CA GLY A 247 15.05 37.48 14.96
C GLY A 247 16.00 38.43 15.68
N PRO A 248 16.99 39.02 14.96
CA PRO A 248 17.98 39.88 15.59
C PRO A 248 17.27 40.97 16.40
N GLY A 249 17.47 40.94 17.72
CA GLY A 249 16.94 41.95 18.63
C GLY A 249 17.39 43.34 18.16
N PRO A 250 16.60 44.39 18.45
CA PRO A 250 16.89 45.72 17.94
C PRO A 250 18.28 46.15 18.43
N GLU A 251 19.21 46.30 17.48
CA GLU A 251 20.54 46.85 17.74
C GLU A 251 20.40 48.21 18.41
N GLY A 252 20.90 48.29 19.64
CA GLY A 252 20.93 49.51 20.43
C GLY A 252 21.71 50.59 19.70
N ARG A 253 21.00 51.59 19.18
CA ARG A 253 21.60 52.89 18.86
C ARG A 253 21.94 53.60 20.17
N GLY A 254 23.11 53.29 20.72
CA GLY A 254 23.76 54.09 21.74
C GLY A 254 24.21 55.41 21.13
N GLY A 255 23.33 56.41 21.20
CA GLY A 255 23.67 57.80 20.90
C GLY A 255 24.62 58.35 21.95
N SER A 256 25.77 58.82 21.46
CA SER A 256 26.75 59.63 22.19
C SER A 256 26.09 60.89 22.79
N ALA A 257 26.24 61.07 24.10
CA ALA A 257 26.09 62.37 24.76
C ALA A 257 26.96 62.39 26.04
N GLY A 258 27.90 63.33 26.10
CA GLY A 258 28.69 63.66 27.30
C GLY A 258 30.18 63.44 27.13
#